data_AF-A0AAE3XRZ2-F1
#
_entry.id   AF-A0AAE3XRZ2-F1
#
_cell.length_a   1.000
_cell.length_b   1.000
_cell.length_c   1.000
_cell.angle_alpha   90.00
_cell.angle_beta   90.00
_cell.angle_gamma   90.00
#
_symmetry.space_group_name_H-M   'P 1'
#
loop_
_entity.id
_entity.type
_entity.pdbx_description
1 polymer ?
#
loop_
_entity_poly.entity_id
_entity_poly.type
_entity_poly.pdbx_seq_one_letter_code
_entity_poly.pdbx_strand_id
1 'polypeptide(L)'
;MNTKTHLKNTKEQVIEALSSEKEVLVKEFASILRICSDVLNIEKLLFWEDLLKENGWESLLITKSAVSEQLIFWRNYEPSLKTLSASLQKTCEKVFLYWEEDDLCDMQGQFYYYKFKETNQVFKESEYGNLIGVSKELIQKSEISIALIPDLAYSSLLNIDFHDSLYY
;
A
#
# COMPACT_ATOMS: atom_id res chain seq x y z
N MET A 1 -27.23 -18.97 -16.72
CA MET A 1 -25.85 -18.46 -16.95
C MET A 1 -24.87 -19.56 -16.59
N ASN A 2 -23.88 -19.88 -17.42
CA ASN A 2 -22.91 -20.94 -17.13
C ASN A 2 -21.96 -20.47 -16.02
N THR A 3 -21.80 -21.24 -14.95
CA THR A 3 -20.91 -20.94 -13.82
C THR A 3 -19.49 -20.61 -14.29
N LYS A 4 -18.96 -21.31 -15.29
CA LYS A 4 -17.62 -21.02 -15.83
C LYS A 4 -17.52 -19.62 -16.44
N THR A 5 -18.55 -19.20 -17.17
CA THR A 5 -18.63 -17.85 -17.74
C THR A 5 -18.71 -16.81 -16.62
N HIS A 6 -19.49 -17.06 -15.58
CA HIS A 6 -19.59 -16.12 -14.45
C HIS A 6 -18.26 -15.94 -13.71
N LEU A 7 -17.55 -17.04 -13.43
CA LEU A 7 -16.23 -17.01 -12.78
C LEU A 7 -15.21 -16.23 -13.62
N LYS A 8 -15.20 -16.47 -14.94
CA LYS A 8 -14.33 -15.74 -15.87
C LYS A 8 -14.65 -14.25 -15.90
N ASN A 9 -15.93 -13.90 -16.06
CA ASN A 9 -16.37 -12.50 -16.08
C ASN A 9 -16.03 -11.79 -14.77
N THR A 10 -16.21 -12.47 -13.62
CA THR A 10 -15.85 -11.91 -12.32
C THR A 10 -14.35 -11.61 -12.24
N LYS A 11 -13.49 -12.54 -12.70
CA LYS A 11 -12.04 -12.31 -12.78
C LYS A 11 -11.72 -11.11 -13.67
N GLU A 12 -12.36 -11.00 -14.83
CA GLU A 12 -12.14 -9.88 -15.75
C GLU A 12 -12.57 -8.53 -15.14
N GLN A 13 -13.72 -8.48 -14.47
CA GLN A 13 -14.20 -7.29 -13.77
C GLN A 13 -13.27 -6.89 -12.61
N VAL A 14 -12.73 -7.85 -11.86
CA VAL A 14 -11.76 -7.57 -10.79
C VAL A 14 -10.47 -6.98 -11.38
N ILE A 15 -9.98 -7.52 -12.49
CA ILE A 15 -8.78 -7.00 -13.17
C ILE A 15 -9.01 -5.59 -13.71
N GLU A 16 -10.18 -5.33 -14.29
CA GLU A 16 -10.59 -4.01 -14.78
C GLU A 16 -10.63 -2.98 -13.63
N ALA A 17 -11.33 -3.32 -12.54
CA ALA A 17 -11.40 -2.47 -11.35
C ALA A 17 -10.02 -2.17 -10.76
N LEU A 18 -9.15 -3.19 -10.60
CA LEU A 18 -7.78 -3.01 -10.11
C LEU A 18 -6.87 -2.20 -11.04
N SER A 19 -7.22 -2.08 -12.32
CA SER A 19 -6.48 -1.28 -13.29
C SER A 19 -7.00 0.16 -13.40
N SER A 20 -8.07 0.49 -12.67
CA SER A 20 -8.74 1.78 -12.72
C SER A 20 -8.24 2.73 -11.63
N GLU A 21 -8.64 4.00 -11.72
CA GLU A 21 -8.37 4.98 -10.68
C GLU A 21 -9.13 4.67 -9.39
N LYS A 22 -8.61 5.13 -8.24
CA LYS A 22 -9.08 4.80 -6.89
C LYS A 22 -10.61 4.86 -6.72
N GLU A 23 -11.24 5.93 -7.20
CA GLU A 23 -12.70 6.10 -7.10
C GLU A 23 -13.45 5.00 -7.85
N VAL A 24 -13.01 4.69 -9.07
CA VAL A 24 -13.60 3.66 -9.92
C VAL A 24 -13.36 2.29 -9.31
N LEU A 25 -12.13 2.01 -8.85
CA LEU A 25 -11.76 0.79 -8.14
C LEU A 25 -12.74 0.51 -6.99
N VAL A 26 -12.91 1.47 -6.08
CA VAL A 26 -13.77 1.30 -4.89
C VAL A 26 -15.23 1.02 -5.30
N LYS A 27 -15.77 1.79 -6.26
CA LYS A 27 -17.16 1.63 -6.72
C LYS A 27 -17.39 0.30 -7.42
N GLU A 28 -16.50 -0.08 -8.33
CA GLU A 28 -16.62 -1.32 -9.08
C GLU A 28 -16.42 -2.53 -8.18
N PHE A 29 -15.46 -2.49 -7.25
CA PHE A 29 -15.24 -3.60 -6.32
C PHE A 29 -16.44 -3.82 -5.40
N ALA A 30 -17.08 -2.76 -4.90
CA ALA A 30 -18.32 -2.88 -4.13
C ALA A 30 -19.44 -3.56 -4.94
N SER A 31 -19.57 -3.21 -6.23
CA SER A 31 -20.53 -3.85 -7.14
C SER A 31 -20.23 -5.34 -7.35
N ILE A 32 -18.95 -5.69 -7.57
CA ILE A 32 -18.49 -7.07 -7.72
C ILE A 32 -18.83 -7.89 -6.47
N LEU A 33 -18.56 -7.34 -5.28
CA LEU A 33 -18.85 -7.99 -4.00
C LEU A 33 -20.35 -8.28 -3.83
N ARG A 34 -21.22 -7.31 -4.14
CA ARG A 34 -22.68 -7.50 -4.11
C ARG A 34 -23.11 -8.63 -5.04
N ILE A 35 -22.70 -8.58 -6.30
CA ILE A 35 -23.07 -9.57 -7.32
C ILE A 35 -22.59 -10.96 -6.91
N CYS A 36 -21.35 -11.09 -6.44
CA CYS A 36 -20.81 -12.36 -5.97
C CYS A 36 -21.51 -12.85 -4.70
N SER A 37 -21.89 -11.97 -3.78
CA SER A 37 -22.66 -12.35 -2.61
C SER A 37 -24.01 -12.93 -2.99
N ASP A 38 -24.75 -12.26 -3.89
CA ASP A 38 -26.07 -12.70 -4.34
C ASP A 38 -26.01 -14.03 -5.10
N VAL A 39 -25.00 -14.21 -5.97
CA VAL A 39 -24.88 -15.41 -6.82
C VAL A 39 -24.33 -16.61 -6.04
N LEU A 40 -23.40 -16.40 -5.11
CA LEU A 40 -22.73 -17.47 -4.36
C LEU A 40 -23.32 -17.69 -2.96
N ASN A 41 -24.27 -16.84 -2.55
CA ASN A 41 -24.88 -16.80 -1.22
C ASN A 41 -23.83 -16.68 -0.09
N ILE A 42 -22.96 -15.67 -0.19
CA ILE A 42 -21.84 -15.47 0.73
C ILE A 42 -21.98 -14.15 1.47
N GLU A 43 -22.50 -14.22 2.69
CA GLU A 43 -22.73 -13.06 3.56
C GLU A 43 -21.45 -12.29 3.90
N LYS A 44 -20.30 -12.97 4.00
CA LYS A 44 -19.01 -12.33 4.31
C LYS A 44 -18.59 -11.27 3.29
N LEU A 45 -19.09 -11.32 2.06
CA LEU A 45 -18.79 -10.30 1.05
C LEU A 45 -19.59 -9.01 1.25
N LEU A 46 -20.76 -9.09 1.91
CA LEU A 46 -21.60 -7.92 2.21
C LEU A 46 -20.93 -7.00 3.23
N PHE A 47 -20.23 -7.56 4.22
CA PHE A 47 -19.43 -6.78 5.16
C PHE A 47 -18.47 -5.82 4.44
N TRP A 48 -17.75 -6.33 3.44
CA TRP A 48 -16.79 -5.55 2.67
C TRP A 48 -17.46 -4.50 1.79
N GLU A 49 -18.57 -4.87 1.16
CA GLU A 49 -19.35 -3.93 0.38
C GLU A 49 -19.86 -2.76 1.24
N ASP A 50 -20.43 -3.05 2.39
CA ASP A 50 -20.97 -2.04 3.31
C ASP A 50 -19.84 -1.12 3.77
N LEU A 51 -18.68 -1.67 4.14
CA LEU A 51 -17.48 -0.89 4.49
C LEU A 51 -17.07 0.07 3.38
N LEU A 52 -17.02 -0.39 2.12
CA LEU A 52 -16.64 0.45 0.98
C LEU A 52 -17.67 1.56 0.70
N LYS A 53 -18.96 1.28 0.91
CA LYS A 53 -20.04 2.25 0.71
C LYS A 53 -20.12 3.30 1.81
N GLU A 54 -19.93 2.90 3.06
CA GLU A 54 -20.07 3.79 4.22
C GLU A 54 -18.91 4.78 4.35
N ASN A 55 -17.68 4.35 4.07
CA ASN A 55 -16.49 5.17 4.30
C ASN A 55 -16.21 6.16 3.15
N GLY A 56 -16.73 5.93 1.95
CA GLY A 56 -16.45 6.75 0.77
C GLY A 56 -15.00 6.59 0.27
N TRP A 57 -14.79 6.71 -1.03
CA TRP A 57 -13.48 6.42 -1.65
C TRP A 57 -12.36 7.37 -1.19
N GLU A 58 -12.69 8.58 -0.74
CA GLU A 58 -11.72 9.58 -0.31
C GLU A 58 -10.98 9.13 0.96
N SER A 59 -11.69 8.52 1.92
CA SER A 59 -11.15 8.13 3.23
C SER A 59 -10.38 6.81 3.22
N LEU A 60 -10.65 5.95 2.23
CA LEU A 60 -10.00 4.65 2.12
C LEU A 60 -8.55 4.84 1.69
N LEU A 61 -7.60 4.49 2.54
CA LEU A 61 -6.20 4.50 2.14
C LEU A 61 -5.93 3.23 1.30
N ILE A 62 -5.37 3.42 0.10
CA ILE A 62 -5.07 2.34 -0.83
C ILE A 62 -3.66 2.55 -1.35
N THR A 63 -2.78 1.56 -1.18
CA THR A 63 -1.41 1.64 -1.67
C THR A 63 -1.33 1.11 -3.10
N LYS A 64 -0.50 1.76 -3.94
CA LYS A 64 -0.23 1.28 -5.31
C LYS A 64 0.42 -0.11 -5.32
N SER A 65 1.23 -0.42 -4.31
CA SER A 65 1.85 -1.73 -4.14
C SER A 65 0.81 -2.83 -3.98
N ALA A 66 -0.13 -2.68 -3.04
CA ALA A 66 -1.19 -3.66 -2.82
C ALA A 66 -2.04 -3.89 -4.07
N VAL A 67 -2.41 -2.81 -4.78
CA VAL A 67 -3.15 -2.91 -6.05
C VAL A 67 -2.35 -3.67 -7.10
N SER A 68 -1.06 -3.37 -7.25
CA SER A 68 -0.17 -4.02 -8.22
C SER A 68 -0.01 -5.51 -7.94
N GLU A 69 0.22 -5.89 -6.67
CA GLU A 69 0.30 -7.29 -6.25
C GLU A 69 -0.99 -8.04 -6.55
N GLN A 70 -2.14 -7.45 -6.21
CA GLN A 70 -3.43 -8.07 -6.46
C GLN A 70 -3.71 -8.19 -7.95
N LEU A 71 -3.34 -7.19 -8.75
CA LEU A 71 -3.48 -7.26 -10.20
C LEU A 71 -2.66 -8.41 -10.80
N ILE A 72 -1.40 -8.60 -10.35
CA ILE A 72 -0.55 -9.74 -10.76
C ILE A 72 -1.18 -11.06 -10.34
N PHE A 73 -1.69 -11.15 -9.10
CA PHE A 73 -2.37 -12.34 -8.61
C PHE A 73 -3.59 -12.69 -9.47
N TRP A 74 -4.50 -11.75 -9.72
CA TRP A 74 -5.74 -11.99 -10.47
C TRP A 74 -5.51 -12.35 -11.93
N ARG A 75 -4.46 -11.80 -12.57
CA ARG A 75 -4.08 -12.18 -13.94
C ARG A 75 -3.71 -13.67 -14.03
N ASN A 76 -2.98 -14.18 -13.03
CA ASN A 76 -2.50 -15.57 -12.98
C ASN A 76 -3.48 -16.56 -12.32
N TYR A 77 -4.45 -16.05 -11.55
CA TYR A 77 -5.39 -16.86 -10.79
C TYR A 77 -6.50 -17.44 -11.67
N GLU A 78 -6.76 -18.74 -11.56
CA GLU A 78 -7.90 -19.39 -12.23
C GLU A 78 -9.04 -19.64 -11.23
N PRO A 79 -10.16 -18.91 -11.33
CA PRO A 79 -11.22 -18.95 -10.34
C PRO A 79 -11.99 -20.27 -10.34
N SER A 80 -12.25 -20.78 -9.14
CA SER A 80 -13.21 -21.85 -8.88
C SER A 80 -14.25 -21.39 -7.87
N LEU A 81 -15.41 -22.03 -7.82
CA LEU A 81 -16.44 -21.71 -6.81
C LEU A 81 -15.90 -21.79 -5.38
N LYS A 82 -14.97 -22.73 -5.11
CA LYS A 82 -14.41 -22.95 -3.78
C LYS A 82 -13.44 -21.84 -3.37
N THR A 83 -12.77 -21.22 -4.33
CA THR A 83 -11.64 -20.31 -4.07
C THR A 83 -12.01 -18.86 -4.30
N LEU A 84 -13.00 -18.56 -5.17
CA LEU A 84 -13.35 -17.20 -5.55
C LEU A 84 -13.67 -16.30 -4.36
N SER A 85 -14.49 -16.79 -3.42
CA SER A 85 -14.83 -16.03 -2.22
C SER A 85 -13.62 -15.66 -1.36
N ALA A 86 -12.73 -16.63 -1.14
CA ALA A 86 -11.55 -16.41 -0.32
C ALA A 86 -10.59 -15.44 -1.01
N SER A 87 -10.47 -15.54 -2.34
CA SER A 87 -9.67 -14.60 -3.14
C SER A 87 -10.24 -13.18 -3.08
N LEU A 88 -11.55 -13.00 -3.23
CA LEU A 88 -12.20 -11.68 -3.13
C LEU A 88 -12.01 -11.05 -1.74
N GLN A 89 -12.21 -11.83 -0.67
CA GLN A 89 -11.98 -11.37 0.70
C GLN A 89 -10.53 -10.95 0.91
N LYS A 90 -9.58 -11.80 0.52
CA LYS A 90 -8.15 -11.51 0.65
C LYS A 90 -7.74 -10.26 -0.13
N THR A 91 -8.31 -10.04 -1.31
CA THR A 91 -8.08 -8.81 -2.06
C THR A 91 -8.65 -7.61 -1.32
N CYS A 92 -9.83 -7.71 -0.71
CA CYS A 92 -10.37 -6.62 0.10
C CYS A 92 -9.48 -6.31 1.31
N GLU A 93 -9.01 -7.34 2.01
CA GLU A 93 -8.10 -7.19 3.15
C GLU A 93 -6.79 -6.52 2.72
N LYS A 94 -6.20 -6.92 1.60
CA LYS A 94 -4.94 -6.33 1.12
C LYS A 94 -5.08 -4.91 0.56
N VAL A 95 -6.20 -4.61 -0.11
CA VAL A 95 -6.37 -3.34 -0.84
C VAL A 95 -7.07 -2.28 0.00
N PHE A 96 -8.04 -2.68 0.83
CA PHE A 96 -8.96 -1.75 1.51
C PHE A 96 -8.86 -1.78 3.04
N LEU A 97 -8.20 -2.77 3.63
CA LEU A 97 -7.67 -2.60 4.98
C LEU A 97 -6.21 -2.18 4.85
N TYR A 98 -5.79 -1.34 5.78
CA TYR A 98 -4.37 -1.20 6.11
C TYR A 98 -3.90 -2.55 6.64
N TRP A 99 -3.53 -3.46 5.74
CA TRP A 99 -2.94 -4.73 6.09
C TRP A 99 -1.49 -4.75 5.66
N GLU A 100 -0.68 -4.07 6.46
CA GLU A 100 0.63 -4.57 6.85
C GLU A 100 1.01 -3.90 8.18
N GLU A 101 1.40 -4.70 9.18
CA GLU A 101 2.12 -4.19 10.37
C GLU A 101 3.39 -3.41 9.95
N ASP A 102 3.84 -3.59 8.70
CA ASP A 102 4.98 -2.97 8.06
C ASP A 102 4.65 -1.76 7.14
N ASP A 103 3.39 -1.33 7.01
CA ASP A 103 3.02 -0.13 6.23
C ASP A 103 3.26 1.19 7.03
N LEU A 104 3.93 1.05 8.19
CA LEU A 104 4.79 2.07 8.81
C LEU A 104 6.20 2.09 8.19
N CYS A 105 6.37 1.53 6.99
CA CYS A 105 7.66 1.37 6.32
C CYS A 105 8.33 2.72 6.11
N ASP A 106 9.57 2.83 6.60
CA ASP A 106 10.51 3.94 6.49
C ASP A 106 10.83 4.41 5.04
N MET A 107 10.19 3.84 4.02
CA MET A 107 10.41 4.12 2.60
C MET A 107 9.46 5.15 1.99
N GLN A 108 8.50 5.71 2.73
CA GLN A 108 7.62 6.80 2.23
C GLN A 108 7.54 8.06 3.12
N GLY A 109 8.40 8.22 4.12
CA GLY A 109 8.50 9.48 4.89
C GLY A 109 9.51 10.47 4.30
N GLN A 110 9.23 11.78 4.34
CA GLN A 110 10.26 12.79 4.07
C GLN A 110 11.31 12.76 5.17
N PHE A 111 12.57 12.59 4.80
CA PHE A 111 13.71 12.74 5.70
C PHE A 111 14.41 14.08 5.47
N TYR A 112 14.63 14.81 6.56
CA TYR A 112 15.50 15.98 6.60
C TYR A 112 16.88 15.55 7.07
N TYR A 113 17.91 15.86 6.29
CA TYR A 113 19.28 15.46 6.58
C TYR A 113 20.05 16.59 7.24
N TYR A 114 20.75 16.26 8.30
CA TYR A 114 21.53 17.18 9.12
C TYR A 114 22.93 16.63 9.34
N LYS A 115 23.85 17.52 9.72
CA LYS A 115 25.19 17.13 10.15
C LYS A 115 25.63 17.90 11.39
N PHE A 116 26.45 17.26 12.20
CA PHE A 116 27.16 17.94 13.28
C PHE A 116 28.30 18.78 12.70
N LYS A 117 28.38 20.06 13.06
CA LYS A 117 29.41 20.94 12.52
C LYS A 117 30.83 20.53 12.92
N GLU A 118 30.99 19.92 14.09
CA GLU A 118 32.30 19.54 14.62
C GLU A 118 32.83 18.25 14.00
N THR A 119 31.97 17.23 13.84
CA THR A 119 32.38 15.89 13.39
C THR A 119 32.06 15.61 11.94
N ASN A 120 31.25 16.45 11.28
CA ASN A 120 30.66 16.23 9.96
C ASN A 120 29.86 14.91 9.84
N GLN A 121 29.50 14.28 10.96
CA GLN A 121 28.65 13.10 10.94
C GLN A 121 27.22 13.51 10.55
N VAL A 122 26.70 12.85 9.51
CA VAL A 122 25.35 13.05 9.00
C VAL A 122 24.36 12.18 9.78
N PHE A 123 23.16 12.70 10.00
CA PHE A 123 21.99 11.96 10.48
C PHE A 123 20.74 12.45 9.73
N LYS A 124 19.62 11.72 9.84
CA LYS A 124 18.35 12.13 9.22
C LYS A 124 17.21 12.07 10.22
N GLU A 125 16.27 13.01 10.09
CA GLU A 125 15.05 13.10 10.89
C GLU A 125 13.85 12.91 9.98
N SER A 126 12.93 12.01 10.32
CA SER A 126 11.66 11.92 9.61
C SER A 126 10.76 13.11 9.96
N GLU A 127 9.77 13.40 9.13
CA GLU A 127 8.73 14.39 9.43
C GLU A 127 7.97 14.16 10.75
N TYR A 128 8.02 12.93 11.29
CA TYR A 128 7.44 12.55 12.58
C TYR A 128 8.41 12.70 13.77
N GLY A 129 9.61 13.24 13.55
CA GLY A 129 10.63 13.48 14.58
C GLY A 129 11.44 12.23 14.98
N ASN A 130 11.46 11.20 14.12
CA ASN A 130 12.30 10.02 14.33
C ASN A 130 13.70 10.28 13.79
N LEU A 131 14.70 10.10 14.64
CA LEU A 131 16.10 10.33 14.31
C LEU A 131 16.79 9.03 13.97
N ILE A 132 17.46 9.00 12.81
CA ILE A 132 18.25 7.88 12.33
C ILE A 132 19.71 8.31 12.22
N GLY A 133 20.60 7.53 12.81
CA GLY A 133 22.05 7.80 12.84
C GLY A 133 22.53 8.62 14.04
N VAL A 134 21.65 8.99 14.98
CA VAL A 134 22.02 9.72 16.21
C VAL A 134 21.01 9.58 17.36
N SER A 135 21.43 9.88 18.61
CA SER A 135 20.57 9.98 19.79
C SER A 135 20.12 11.42 20.09
N LYS A 136 18.95 11.58 20.72
CA LYS A 136 18.34 12.89 21.02
C LYS A 136 19.20 13.74 21.96
N GLU A 137 19.92 13.11 22.89
CA GLU A 137 20.76 13.80 23.87
C GLU A 137 21.96 14.48 23.23
N LEU A 138 22.47 13.93 22.12
CA LEU A 138 23.61 14.48 21.40
C LEU A 138 23.21 15.74 20.62
N ILE A 139 22.02 15.75 20.00
CA ILE A 139 21.51 16.91 19.26
C ILE A 139 21.38 18.14 20.18
N GLN A 140 20.87 17.96 21.40
CA GLN A 140 20.63 19.07 22.32
C GLN A 140 21.91 19.78 22.80
N LYS A 141 23.07 19.13 22.68
CA LYS A 141 24.36 19.62 23.16
C LYS A 141 25.32 20.01 22.05
N SER A 142 24.93 19.84 20.80
CA SER A 142 25.83 19.99 19.65
C SER A 142 25.30 21.01 18.65
N GLU A 143 26.21 21.69 17.97
CA GLU A 143 25.83 22.54 16.85
C GLU A 143 25.55 21.71 15.60
N ILE A 144 24.34 21.85 15.07
CA ILE A 144 23.88 21.16 13.86
C ILE A 144 23.69 22.15 12.70
N SER A 145 23.84 21.65 11.48
CA SER A 145 23.48 22.34 10.24
C SER A 145 22.80 21.38 9.27
N ILE A 146 22.09 21.90 8.28
CA ILE A 146 21.54 21.09 7.18
C ILE A 146 22.71 20.41 6.44
N ALA A 147 22.57 19.12 6.15
CA ALA A 147 23.52 18.39 5.32
C ALA A 147 23.25 18.69 3.84
N LEU A 148 24.30 19.02 3.10
CA LEU A 148 24.22 19.25 1.66
C LEU A 148 24.52 17.97 0.89
N ILE A 149 24.18 17.93 -0.40
CA ILE A 149 24.41 16.77 -1.27
C ILE A 149 25.85 16.21 -1.18
N PRO A 150 26.92 17.04 -1.16
CA PRO A 150 28.29 16.52 -1.01
C PRO A 150 28.55 15.83 0.34
N ASP A 151 27.86 16.22 1.40
CA ASP A 151 27.99 15.61 2.73
C ASP A 151 27.38 14.20 2.74
N LEU A 152 26.33 13.99 1.95
CA LEU A 152 25.63 12.71 1.84
C LEU A 152 26.42 11.67 1.05
N ALA A 153 27.25 12.11 0.09
CA ALA A 153 28.01 11.24 -0.82
C ALA A 153 28.99 10.31 -0.10
N TYR A 154 29.40 10.66 1.13
CA TYR A 154 30.29 9.86 1.98
C TYR A 154 29.57 9.24 3.18
N SER A 155 28.25 9.45 3.29
CA SER A 155 27.46 8.96 4.42
C SER A 155 27.00 7.52 4.17
N SER A 156 27.11 6.66 5.18
CA SER A 156 26.57 5.29 5.14
C SER A 156 25.03 5.25 5.20
N LEU A 157 24.35 6.39 5.31
CA LEU A 157 22.90 6.50 5.49
C LEU A 157 22.10 6.36 4.19
N LEU A 158 22.74 6.45 3.03
CA LEU A 158 22.11 6.30 1.72
C LEU A 158 22.25 4.89 1.11
N ASN A 159 23.14 4.04 1.65
CA ASN A 159 23.35 2.67 1.16
C ASN A 159 22.41 1.66 1.83
N ILE A 160 21.13 2.00 1.94
CA ILE A 160 20.08 0.99 2.10
C ILE A 160 19.47 0.83 0.70
N ASP A 161 20.12 0.01 -0.11
CA ASP A 161 19.60 -0.43 -1.41
C ASP A 161 18.24 -1.10 -1.21
N PHE A 162 17.18 -0.54 -1.79
CA PHE A 162 16.14 -1.35 -2.44
C PHE A 162 15.62 -0.62 -3.66
N HIS A 163 16.26 -0.97 -4.76
CA HIS A 163 15.81 -0.88 -6.15
C HIS A 163 14.31 -0.62 -6.33
N ASP A 164 14.05 0.61 -6.77
CA ASP A 164 13.32 0.93 -7.99
C ASP A 164 12.11 0.06 -8.33
N SER A 165 10.91 0.63 -8.19
CA SER A 165 10.13 1.16 -9.33
C SER A 165 8.64 1.15 -8.95
N LEU A 166 8.08 2.32 -8.66
CA LEU A 166 7.32 3.13 -9.63
C LEU A 166 6.03 2.40 -10.05
N TYR A 167 4.87 2.79 -9.51
CA TYR A 167 4.08 3.89 -10.06
C TYR A 167 4.07 3.85 -11.60
N TYR A 168 3.02 3.27 -12.18
CA TYR A 168 1.87 4.07 -12.63
C TYR A 168 0.59 3.40 -12.18
#